data_AF-A0A3M8CP53-F1
#
_entry.id   AF-A0A3M8CP53-F1
#
_cell.length_a   1.000
_cell.length_b   1.000
_cell.length_c   1.000
_cell.angle_alpha   90.00
_cell.angle_beta   90.00
_cell.angle_gamma   90.00
#
_symmetry.space_group_name_H-M   'P 1'
#
loop_
_entity.id
_entity.type
_entity.pdbx_description
1 polymer ?
#
loop_
_entity_poly.entity_id
_entity_poly.type
_entity_poly.pdbx_seq_one_letter_code
_entity_poly.pdbx_strand_id
1 'polypeptide(L)'
;MRIHEPNRTGMIQAYNKTGTASVSKKGKMAMGKDEVKISTEAMEMLKQIEDPNAPARREKVEQLRKQVQEGTYHVPSEKIADKFLSFWKKW
;
A
#
# COMPACT_ATOMS: atom_id res chain seq x y z
N MET A 1 -10.36 -8.52 85.78
CA MET A 1 -9.75 -7.82 84.63
C MET A 1 -9.86 -8.75 83.43
N ARG A 2 -10.51 -8.34 82.32
CA ARG A 2 -10.67 -9.15 81.10
C ARG A 2 -9.75 -8.56 80.03
N ILE A 3 -8.73 -9.30 79.62
CA ILE A 3 -7.78 -8.87 78.59
C ILE A 3 -8.28 -9.42 77.25
N HIS A 4 -8.56 -8.55 76.30
CA HIS A 4 -8.89 -8.94 74.93
C HIS A 4 -7.59 -8.95 74.10
N GLU A 5 -7.32 -10.06 73.39
CA GLU A 5 -6.16 -10.18 72.51
C GLU A 5 -6.28 -9.22 71.31
N PRO A 6 -5.19 -8.54 70.89
CA PRO A 6 -5.21 -7.68 69.71
C PRO A 6 -5.34 -8.52 68.43
N ASN A 7 -6.20 -8.02 67.55
CA ASN A 7 -6.71 -8.63 66.32
C ASN A 7 -5.58 -9.04 65.33
N ARG A 8 -5.03 -10.25 65.49
CA ARG A 8 -3.93 -10.79 64.65
C ARG A 8 -4.30 -10.98 63.17
N THR A 9 -5.59 -11.10 62.87
CA THR A 9 -6.07 -11.45 61.52
C THR A 9 -5.88 -10.34 60.48
N GLY A 10 -5.85 -9.07 60.91
CA GLY A 10 -5.66 -7.93 59.99
C GLY A 10 -4.23 -7.79 59.44
N MET A 11 -3.22 -8.21 60.22
CA MET A 11 -1.81 -8.02 59.86
C MET A 11 -1.33 -8.98 58.76
N ILE A 12 -1.96 -10.16 58.64
CA ILE A 12 -1.59 -11.18 57.64
C ILE A 12 -2.02 -10.75 56.23
N GLN A 13 -3.06 -9.92 56.09
CA GLN A 13 -3.55 -9.44 54.80
C GLN A 13 -2.65 -8.39 54.14
N ALA A 14 -1.80 -7.69 54.90
CA ALA A 14 -0.88 -6.69 54.36
C ALA A 14 0.28 -7.34 53.57
N TYR A 15 0.72 -8.53 53.98
CA TYR A 15 1.83 -9.24 53.33
C TYR A 15 1.40 -9.96 52.04
N ASN A 16 0.14 -10.36 51.94
CA ASN A 16 -0.38 -10.99 50.72
C ASN A 16 -0.68 -10.00 49.58
N LYS A 17 -0.75 -8.70 49.84
CA LYS A 17 -1.00 -7.68 48.81
C LYS A 17 0.26 -7.13 48.14
N THR A 18 1.46 -7.40 48.67
CA THR A 18 2.73 -6.91 48.12
C THR A 18 3.41 -7.90 47.15
N GLY A 19 2.94 -9.16 47.08
CA GLY A 19 3.52 -10.20 46.22
C GLY A 19 2.99 -10.28 44.78
N THR A 20 1.96 -9.52 44.42
CA THR A 20 1.40 -9.49 43.06
C THR A 20 1.49 -8.10 42.47
N ALA A 21 2.71 -7.60 42.29
CA ALA A 21 2.95 -6.68 41.18
C ALA A 21 2.69 -7.48 39.91
N SER A 22 1.47 -7.39 39.39
CA SER A 22 1.22 -7.78 38.01
C SER A 22 2.14 -6.90 37.18
N VAL A 23 3.27 -7.47 36.75
CA VAL A 23 3.94 -7.02 35.55
C VAL A 23 2.90 -7.21 34.47
N SER A 24 2.07 -6.18 34.28
CA SER A 24 1.22 -6.06 33.13
C SER A 24 2.16 -6.32 31.96
N LYS A 25 1.92 -7.44 31.26
CA LYS A 25 2.56 -7.73 29.98
C LYS A 25 2.37 -6.47 29.17
N LYS A 26 3.41 -5.63 29.14
CA LYS A 26 3.52 -4.51 28.21
C LYS A 26 3.46 -5.23 26.87
N GLY A 27 2.27 -5.20 26.27
CA GLY A 27 1.95 -5.99 25.10
C GLY A 27 3.07 -5.81 24.11
N LYS A 28 3.58 -6.91 23.55
CA LYS A 28 4.54 -6.88 22.45
C LYS A 28 4.01 -5.84 21.46
N MET A 29 4.70 -4.71 21.29
CA MET A 29 4.33 -3.76 20.24
C MET A 29 4.39 -4.54 18.94
N ALA A 30 3.25 -4.71 18.28
CA ALA A 30 3.22 -5.36 16.98
C ALA A 30 4.17 -4.57 16.07
N MET A 31 5.15 -5.23 15.45
CA MET A 31 5.93 -4.58 14.40
C MET A 31 4.94 -4.02 13.37
N GLY A 32 5.14 -2.77 12.98
CA GLY A 32 4.32 -2.13 11.96
C GLY A 32 4.24 -3.02 10.72
N LYS A 33 3.04 -3.17 10.18
CA LYS A 33 2.86 -3.86 8.90
C LYS A 33 3.25 -2.89 7.80
N ASP A 34 4.06 -3.35 6.86
CA ASP A 34 4.31 -2.59 5.64
C ASP A 34 3.00 -2.55 4.84
N GLU A 35 2.48 -1.35 4.62
CA GLU A 35 1.27 -1.11 3.82
C GLU A 35 1.65 -0.34 2.55
N VAL A 36 1.23 -0.84 1.39
CA VAL A 36 1.32 -0.11 0.12
C VAL A 36 -0.02 0.60 -0.11
N LYS A 37 0.00 1.93 -0.06
CA LYS A 37 -1.17 2.77 -0.39
C LYS A 37 -0.93 3.43 -1.74
N ILE A 38 -1.78 3.10 -2.72
CA ILE A 38 -1.79 3.75 -4.03
C ILE A 38 -2.67 4.99 -3.92
N SER A 39 -2.17 6.14 -4.39
CA SER A 39 -2.93 7.39 -4.40
C SER A 39 -4.13 7.27 -5.35
N THR A 40 -5.31 7.69 -4.88
CA THR A 40 -6.55 7.74 -5.70
C THR A 40 -6.40 8.71 -6.86
N GLU A 41 -5.72 9.83 -6.65
CA GLU A 41 -5.41 10.83 -7.68
C GLU A 41 -4.55 10.22 -8.79
N ALA A 42 -3.51 9.45 -8.44
CA ALA A 42 -2.66 8.78 -9.43
C ALA A 42 -3.45 7.76 -10.27
N MET A 43 -4.42 7.05 -9.68
CA MET A 43 -5.32 6.17 -10.42
C MET A 43 -6.24 6.94 -11.38
N GLU A 44 -6.72 8.12 -10.98
CA GLU A 44 -7.55 8.96 -11.85
C GLU A 44 -6.76 9.52 -13.03
N MET A 45 -5.52 9.97 -12.80
CA MET A 45 -4.62 10.42 -13.87
C MET A 45 -4.31 9.30 -14.88
N LEU A 46 -4.08 8.06 -14.40
CA LEU A 46 -3.84 6.91 -15.29
C LEU A 46 -5.04 6.65 -16.21
N LYS A 47 -6.26 6.72 -15.66
CA LYS A 47 -7.50 6.56 -16.45
C LYS A 47 -7.64 7.62 -17.54
N GLN A 48 -7.12 8.83 -17.31
CA GLN A 48 -7.17 9.93 -18.29
C GLN A 48 -6.12 9.77 -19.41
N ILE A 49 -4.93 9.30 -19.08
CA ILE A 49 -3.82 9.16 -20.04
C ILE A 49 -4.06 7.98 -20.99
N GLU A 50 -4.65 6.91 -20.49
CA GLU A 50 -4.73 5.64 -21.20
C GLU A 50 -6.16 5.18 -21.45
N ASP A 51 -7.13 6.06 -21.77
CA ASP A 51 -8.45 5.55 -22.17
C ASP A 51 -8.30 4.70 -23.46
N PRO A 52 -8.40 3.37 -23.37
CA PRO A 52 -8.21 2.50 -24.52
C PRO A 52 -9.37 2.64 -25.51
N ASN A 53 -10.49 3.23 -25.07
CA ASN A 53 -11.69 3.44 -25.84
C ASN A 53 -11.83 4.86 -26.41
N ALA A 54 -10.83 5.71 -26.19
CA ALA A 54 -10.82 7.06 -26.75
C ALA A 54 -11.10 7.01 -28.28
N PRO A 55 -12.05 7.80 -28.79
CA PRO A 55 -12.48 7.73 -30.20
C PRO A 55 -11.31 7.97 -31.16
N ALA A 56 -10.44 8.93 -30.85
CA ALA A 56 -9.24 9.22 -31.65
C ALA A 56 -8.27 8.03 -31.74
N ARG A 57 -8.14 7.22 -30.68
CA ARG A 57 -7.31 6.00 -30.70
C ARG A 57 -7.94 4.94 -31.58
N ARG A 58 -9.25 4.74 -31.48
CA ARG A 58 -10.01 3.77 -32.29
C ARG A 58 -9.88 4.07 -33.79
N GLU A 59 -10.09 5.33 -34.17
CA GLU A 59 -9.95 5.78 -35.57
C GLU A 59 -8.53 5.54 -36.11
N LYS A 60 -7.51 5.90 -35.32
CA LYS A 60 -6.11 5.67 -35.69
C LYS A 60 -5.81 4.18 -35.90
N VAL A 61 -6.30 3.31 -35.01
CA VAL A 61 -6.09 1.86 -35.12
C VAL A 61 -6.77 1.30 -36.37
N GLU A 62 -7.98 1.74 -36.69
CA GLU A 62 -8.70 1.30 -37.90
C GLU A 62 -7.99 1.74 -39.17
N GLN A 63 -7.49 2.98 -39.23
CA GLN A 63 -6.69 3.46 -40.37
C GLN A 63 -5.41 2.64 -40.56
N LEU A 64 -4.69 2.35 -39.47
CA LEU A 64 -3.48 1.53 -39.51
C LEU A 64 -3.79 0.09 -39.95
N ARG A 65 -4.90 -0.49 -39.48
CA ARG A 65 -5.34 -1.83 -39.91
C ARG A 65 -5.55 -1.89 -41.43
N LYS A 66 -6.21 -0.88 -42.01
CA LYS A 66 -6.40 -0.80 -43.47
C LYS A 66 -5.07 -0.75 -44.22
N GLN A 67 -4.15 0.11 -43.81
CA GLN A 67 -2.81 0.21 -44.42
C GLN A 67 -2.02 -1.10 -44.34
N VAL A 68 -2.16 -1.85 -43.24
CA VAL A 68 -1.51 -3.15 -43.09
C VAL A 68 -2.15 -4.20 -44.00
N GLN A 69 -3.49 -4.23 -44.11
CA GLN A 69 -4.21 -5.14 -45.01
C GLN A 69 -3.89 -4.86 -46.49
N GLU A 70 -3.76 -3.59 -46.86
CA GLU A 70 -3.38 -3.15 -48.19
C GLU A 70 -1.89 -3.34 -48.50
N GLY A 71 -1.07 -3.70 -47.49
CA GLY A 71 0.38 -3.86 -47.63
C GLY A 71 1.16 -2.55 -47.80
N THR A 72 0.53 -1.40 -47.59
CA THR A 72 1.12 -0.06 -47.74
C THR A 72 1.73 0.47 -46.44
N TYR A 73 1.55 -0.24 -45.33
CA TYR A 73 2.10 0.16 -44.05
C TYR A 73 3.63 0.01 -44.01
N HIS A 74 4.33 1.14 -43.96
CA HIS A 74 5.78 1.19 -43.83
C HIS A 74 6.18 2.19 -42.73
N VAL A 75 7.03 1.74 -41.81
CA VAL A 75 7.60 2.58 -40.74
C VAL A 75 9.10 2.71 -40.95
N PRO A 76 9.62 3.94 -41.16
CA PRO A 76 11.05 4.17 -41.25
C PRO A 76 11.79 3.76 -39.96
N SER A 77 12.95 3.14 -40.11
CA SER A 77 13.77 2.68 -38.98
C SER A 77 14.19 3.81 -38.03
N GLU A 78 14.39 5.02 -38.55
CA GLU A 78 14.70 6.22 -37.74
C GLU A 78 13.59 6.52 -36.73
N LYS A 79 12.32 6.48 -37.15
CA LYS A 79 11.18 6.72 -36.26
C LYS A 79 11.07 5.67 -35.17
N ILE A 80 11.47 4.44 -35.46
CA ILE A 80 11.51 3.36 -34.48
C ILE A 80 12.60 3.65 -33.44
N ALA A 81 13.81 4.00 -33.89
CA ALA A 81 14.92 4.37 -33.01
C ALA A 81 14.57 5.58 -32.12
N ASP A 82 13.97 6.63 -32.68
CA ASP A 82 13.49 7.80 -31.93
C ASP A 82 12.47 7.41 -30.86
N LYS A 83 11.57 6.46 -31.16
CA LYS A 83 10.57 6.01 -30.19
C LYS A 83 11.21 5.26 -29.03
N PHE A 84 12.18 4.39 -29.31
CA PHE A 84 12.95 3.70 -28.27
C PHE A 84 13.75 4.66 -27.42
N LEU A 85 14.46 5.60 -28.04
CA LEU A 85 15.23 6.62 -27.35
C LEU A 85 14.34 7.50 -26.47
N SER A 86 13.23 8.02 -27.00
CA SER A 86 12.30 8.85 -26.22
C SER A 86 11.64 8.11 -25.05
N PHE A 87 11.42 6.79 -25.16
CA PHE A 87 10.87 5.99 -24.07
C PHE A 87 11.89 5.78 -22.94
N TRP A 88 13.16 5.49 -23.27
CA TRP A 88 14.19 5.16 -22.26
C TRP A 88 15.06 6.33 -21.80
N LYS A 89 15.23 7.39 -22.60
CA LYS A 89 16.03 8.58 -22.23
C LYS A 89 15.29 9.59 -21.33
N LYS A 90 14.07 9.29 -20.86
CA LYS A 90 13.44 10.11 -19.82
C LYS A 90 14.21 9.93 -18.50
N TRP A 91 15.22 10.79 -18.29
CA TRP A 91 15.87 11.08 -17.03
C TRP A 91 15.60 12.54 -16.67
#